data_AF-A0A959S832-F1
#
_entry.id   AF-A0A959S832-F1
#
_cell.length_a   1.000
_cell.length_b   1.000
_cell.length_c   1.000
_cell.angle_alpha   90.00
_cell.angle_beta   90.00
_cell.angle_gamma   90.00
#
_symmetry.space_group_name_H-M   'P 1'
#
loop_
_entity.id
_entity.type
_entity.pdbx_description
1 polymer ?
#
loop_
_entity_poly.entity_id
_entity_poly.type
_entity_poly.pdbx_seq_one_letter_code
_entity_poly.pdbx_strand_id
1 'polypeptide(L)'
;MKRVLSILLILLGIAQFIRPDTALPAHDPAHDLITVTQPGAAVTDLLHVACYDCHSSETRYPWYVNITPVNWWLQHHVNEGREEFNMSEWGRHKAKWQRHKAEEAVEL
;
A
#
# COMPACT_ATOMS: atom_id res chain seq x y z
N MET A 1 9.11 33.13 -18.57
CA MET A 1 8.96 31.69 -18.87
C MET A 1 10.26 30.89 -18.68
N LYS A 2 11.36 31.18 -19.40
CA LYS A 2 12.63 30.40 -19.27
C LYS A 2 13.18 30.31 -17.84
N ARG A 3 13.22 31.43 -17.10
CA ARG A 3 13.66 31.46 -15.69
C ARG A 3 12.78 30.62 -14.76
N VAL A 4 11.47 30.63 -14.97
CA VAL A 4 10.50 29.85 -14.17
C VAL A 4 10.71 28.36 -14.39
N LEU A 5 10.88 27.94 -15.65
CA LEU A 5 11.17 26.55 -16.00
C LEU A 5 12.48 26.07 -15.37
N SER A 6 13.54 26.88 -15.45
CA SER A 6 14.83 26.55 -14.83
C SER A 6 14.72 26.40 -13.31
N ILE A 7 13.99 27.30 -12.64
CA ILE A 7 13.74 27.21 -11.19
C ILE A 7 12.98 25.92 -10.84
N LEU A 8 11.91 25.61 -11.58
CA LEU A 8 11.12 24.39 -11.34
C LEU A 8 11.97 23.13 -11.49
N LEU A 9 12.81 23.05 -12.52
CA LEU A 9 13.70 21.90 -12.74
C LEU A 9 14.73 21.75 -11.61
N ILE A 10 15.29 22.85 -11.11
CA ILE A 10 16.21 22.81 -9.97
C ILE A 10 15.48 22.29 -8.73
N LEU A 11 14.26 22.80 -8.46
CA LEU A 11 13.45 22.33 -7.32
C LEU A 11 13.11 20.85 -7.43
N LEU A 12 12.68 20.38 -8.61
CA LEU A 12 12.40 18.97 -8.86
C LEU A 12 13.66 18.09 -8.74
N GLY A 13 14.82 18.60 -9.15
CA GLY A 13 16.11 17.95 -9.00
C GLY A 13 16.51 17.80 -7.53
N ILE A 14 16.35 18.85 -6.73
CA ILE A 14 16.60 18.81 -5.27
C ILE A 14 15.60 17.88 -4.58
N ALA A 15 14.34 17.89 -4.99
CA ALA A 15 13.30 17.05 -4.40
C ALA A 15 13.59 15.55 -4.58
N GLN A 16 14.35 15.11 -5.60
CA GLN A 16 14.72 13.69 -5.77
C GLN A 16 15.52 13.12 -4.59
N PHE A 17 16.18 13.98 -3.80
CA PHE A 17 16.97 13.59 -2.63
C PHE A 17 16.14 13.48 -1.34
N ILE A 18 14.88 13.94 -1.37
CA ILE A 18 13.94 13.81 -0.25
C ILE A 18 12.96 12.70 -0.61
N ARG A 19 13.23 11.48 -0.13
CA ARG A 19 12.41 10.29 -0.44
C ARG A 19 11.61 9.84 0.78
N PRO A 20 10.41 9.29 0.60
CA PRO A 20 9.64 8.75 1.70
C PRO A 20 10.21 7.38 2.11
N ASP A 21 9.91 6.94 3.33
CA ASP A 21 10.28 5.60 3.79
C ASP A 21 9.38 4.55 3.13
N THR A 22 9.99 3.62 2.42
CA THR A 22 9.31 2.50 1.74
C THR A 22 9.65 1.15 2.39
N ALA A 23 10.25 1.15 3.59
CA ALA A 23 10.51 -0.06 4.33
C ALA A 23 9.21 -0.83 4.62
N LEU A 24 9.28 -2.16 4.53
CA LEU A 24 8.14 -3.01 4.82
C LEU A 24 7.98 -3.19 6.34
N PRO A 25 6.78 -3.02 6.90
CA PRO A 25 6.50 -3.35 8.30
C PRO A 25 6.77 -4.83 8.59
N ALA A 26 6.93 -5.17 9.87
CA ALA A 26 6.97 -6.57 10.28
C ALA A 26 5.67 -7.29 9.87
N HIS A 27 5.81 -8.52 9.38
CA HIS A 27 4.70 -9.37 8.95
C HIS A 27 4.72 -10.68 9.73
N ASP A 28 3.56 -11.06 10.26
CA ASP A 28 3.35 -12.33 10.94
C ASP A 28 2.31 -13.14 10.15
N PRO A 29 2.73 -14.17 9.39
CA PRO A 29 1.83 -14.92 8.51
C PRO A 29 0.64 -15.55 9.22
N ALA A 30 0.69 -15.75 10.54
CA ALA A 30 -0.42 -16.31 11.30
C ALA A 30 -1.65 -15.38 11.35
N HIS A 31 -1.46 -14.08 11.15
CA HIS A 31 -2.53 -13.07 11.17
C HIS A 31 -2.93 -12.59 9.78
N ASP A 32 -2.35 -13.16 8.72
CA ASP A 32 -2.65 -12.79 7.35
C ASP A 32 -4.06 -13.24 6.92
N LEU A 33 -4.77 -12.40 6.17
CA LEU A 33 -6.12 -12.66 5.67
C LEU A 33 -6.22 -14.02 4.96
N ILE A 34 -5.27 -14.33 4.07
CA ILE A 34 -5.28 -15.58 3.29
C ILE A 34 -5.06 -16.78 4.21
N THR A 35 -4.16 -16.66 5.21
CA THR A 35 -3.93 -17.72 6.19
C THR A 35 -5.16 -17.98 7.05
N VAL A 36 -5.82 -16.91 7.53
CA VAL A 36 -6.96 -17.00 8.44
C VAL A 36 -8.22 -17.49 7.73
N THR A 37 -8.46 -17.04 6.49
CA THR A 37 -9.71 -17.33 5.77
C THR A 37 -9.61 -18.49 4.80
N GLN A 38 -8.40 -18.90 4.42
CA GLN A 38 -8.12 -19.99 3.48
C GLN A 38 -9.01 -19.93 2.22
N PRO A 39 -8.97 -18.82 1.47
CA PRO A 39 -9.78 -18.70 0.26
C PRO A 39 -9.28 -19.67 -0.81
N GLY A 40 -10.13 -19.96 -1.81
CA GLY A 40 -9.74 -20.79 -2.93
C GLY A 40 -8.62 -20.15 -3.77
N ALA A 41 -7.82 -20.97 -4.45
CA ALA A 41 -6.62 -20.52 -5.17
C ALA A 41 -6.86 -19.33 -6.13
N ALA A 42 -7.95 -19.34 -6.88
CA ALA A 42 -8.30 -18.23 -7.78
C ALA A 42 -8.50 -16.89 -7.05
N VAL A 43 -9.06 -16.94 -5.83
CA VAL A 43 -9.27 -15.74 -5.00
C VAL A 43 -7.95 -15.31 -4.34
N THR A 44 -7.13 -16.25 -3.87
CA THR A 44 -5.77 -15.97 -3.38
C THR A 44 -4.95 -15.21 -4.42
N ASP A 45 -4.90 -15.72 -5.66
CA ASP A 45 -4.15 -15.09 -6.74
C ASP A 45 -4.69 -13.70 -7.07
N LEU A 46 -6.02 -13.55 -7.10
CA LEU A 46 -6.68 -12.26 -7.31
C LEU A 46 -6.30 -11.24 -6.23
N LEU A 47 -6.34 -11.64 -4.95
CA LEU A 47 -5.99 -10.77 -3.83
C LEU A 47 -4.53 -10.31 -3.94
N HIS A 48 -3.61 -11.22 -4.26
CA HIS A 48 -2.20 -10.86 -4.43
C HIS A 48 -1.98 -9.82 -5.52
N VAL A 49 -2.64 -9.95 -6.67
CA VAL A 49 -2.43 -9.01 -7.80
C VAL A 49 -3.23 -7.72 -7.68
N ALA A 50 -4.39 -7.75 -7.02
CA ALA A 50 -5.29 -6.61 -6.96
C ALA A 50 -5.13 -5.77 -5.69
N CYS A 51 -4.75 -6.39 -4.57
CA CYS A 51 -4.87 -5.77 -3.26
C CYS A 51 -3.57 -5.74 -2.46
N TYR A 52 -2.82 -6.84 -2.42
CA TYR A 52 -1.67 -6.97 -1.50
C TYR A 52 -0.58 -5.93 -1.73
N ASP A 53 -0.37 -5.49 -2.98
CA ASP A 53 0.64 -4.48 -3.26
C ASP A 53 0.34 -3.12 -2.56
N CYS A 54 -0.91 -2.83 -2.18
CA CYS A 54 -1.26 -1.60 -1.45
C CYS A 54 -1.76 -1.84 -0.02
N HIS A 55 -2.47 -2.94 0.23
CA HIS A 55 -3.19 -3.23 1.47
C HIS A 55 -2.54 -4.34 2.30
N SER A 56 -1.24 -4.59 2.15
CA SER A 56 -0.52 -5.58 2.97
C SER A 56 0.82 -5.04 3.44
N SER A 57 1.41 -5.69 4.44
CA SER A 57 2.80 -5.45 4.87
C SER A 57 3.83 -6.02 3.88
N GLU A 58 3.40 -6.61 2.77
CA GLU A 58 4.24 -7.26 1.74
C GLU A 58 4.24 -6.50 0.40
N THR A 59 3.93 -5.19 0.42
CA THR A 59 3.88 -4.33 -0.77
C THR A 59 5.08 -4.50 -1.70
N ARG A 60 4.83 -4.85 -2.96
CA ARG A 60 5.84 -4.78 -4.01
C ARG A 60 5.76 -3.45 -4.72
N TYR A 61 6.61 -2.52 -4.33
CA TYR A 61 6.62 -1.22 -4.96
C TYR A 61 7.07 -1.31 -6.43
N PRO A 62 6.37 -0.60 -7.34
CA PRO A 62 6.77 -0.49 -8.73
C PRO A 62 8.01 0.40 -8.88
N TRP A 63 8.75 0.24 -9.98
CA TRP A 63 10.03 0.95 -10.22
C TRP A 63 9.94 2.48 -10.09
N TYR A 64 8.79 3.06 -10.43
CA TYR A 64 8.56 4.50 -10.39
C TYR A 64 8.43 5.09 -8.98
N VAL A 65 8.41 4.25 -7.92
CA VAL A 65 8.58 4.70 -6.53
C VAL A 65 9.93 5.37 -6.28
N ASN A 66 10.87 5.28 -7.22
CA ASN A 66 12.17 5.95 -7.14
C ASN A 66 12.15 7.38 -7.72
N ILE A 67 11.01 7.87 -8.21
CA ILE A 67 10.88 9.17 -8.87
C ILE A 67 10.03 10.11 -8.01
N THR A 68 10.62 11.22 -7.56
CA THR A 68 9.88 12.29 -6.85
C THR A 68 9.18 13.20 -7.87
N PRO A 69 7.93 13.65 -7.64
CA PRO A 69 7.09 13.48 -6.45
C PRO A 69 6.14 12.26 -6.50
N VAL A 70 6.23 11.41 -7.52
CA VAL A 70 5.34 10.24 -7.67
C VAL A 70 5.45 9.31 -6.45
N ASN A 71 6.66 9.16 -5.92
CA ASN A 71 6.92 8.35 -4.73
C ASN A 71 6.23 8.87 -3.46
N TRP A 72 6.14 10.18 -3.25
CA TRP A 72 5.44 10.77 -2.11
C TRP A 72 3.95 10.46 -2.19
N TRP A 73 3.37 10.65 -3.37
CA TRP A 73 1.97 10.35 -3.60
C TRP A 73 1.67 8.86 -3.42
N LEU A 74 2.48 7.99 -4.04
CA LEU A 74 2.31 6.54 -3.93
C LEU A 74 2.47 6.06 -2.48
N GLN A 75 3.51 6.48 -1.78
CA GLN A 75 3.74 6.04 -0.40
C GLN A 75 2.63 6.51 0.53
N HIS A 76 2.15 7.74 0.35
CA HIS A 76 1.03 8.26 1.13
C HIS A 76 -0.22 7.40 0.95
N HIS A 77 -0.56 7.05 -0.30
CA HIS A 77 -1.71 6.19 -0.59
C HIS A 77 -1.56 4.77 -0.05
N VAL A 78 -0.36 4.18 -0.10
CA VAL A 78 -0.10 2.86 0.49
C VAL A 78 -0.23 2.91 2.02
N ASN A 79 0.23 3.99 2.65
CA ASN A 79 0.08 4.16 4.09
C ASN A 79 -1.40 4.27 4.49
N GLU A 80 -2.17 5.14 3.82
CA GLU A 80 -3.61 5.28 4.07
C GLU A 80 -4.37 3.98 3.80
N GLY A 81 -4.03 3.28 2.70
CA GLY A 81 -4.62 1.99 2.37
C GLY A 81 -4.43 0.96 3.48
N ARG A 82 -3.20 0.84 4.02
CA ARG A 82 -2.89 -0.06 5.15
C ARG A 82 -3.54 0.38 6.45
N GLU A 83 -3.64 1.68 6.72
CA GLU A 83 -4.29 2.21 7.93
C GLU A 83 -5.78 1.84 7.96
N GLU A 84 -6.45 1.91 6.81
CA GLU A 84 -7.87 1.57 6.70
C GLU A 84 -8.11 0.06 6.63
N PHE A 85 -7.26 -0.66 5.88
CA PHE A 85 -7.37 -2.08 5.67
C PHE A 85 -6.01 -2.73 5.37
N ASN A 86 -5.45 -3.44 6.35
CA ASN A 86 -4.23 -4.23 6.16
C ASN A 86 -4.52 -5.74 6.25
N MET A 87 -4.41 -6.43 5.11
CA MET A 87 -4.60 -7.87 4.96
C MET A 87 -3.62 -8.68 5.81
N SER A 88 -2.39 -8.19 6.01
CA SER A 88 -1.38 -8.83 6.85
C SER A 88 -1.72 -8.83 8.34
N GLU A 89 -2.60 -7.93 8.77
CA GLU A 89 -2.98 -7.73 10.17
C GLU A 89 -4.40 -8.24 10.47
N TRP A 90 -5.07 -8.83 9.48
CA TRP A 90 -6.47 -9.25 9.56
C TRP A 90 -6.81 -10.03 10.83
N GLY A 91 -6.01 -11.05 11.16
CA GLY A 91 -6.17 -11.91 12.32
C GLY A 91 -5.96 -11.23 13.66
N ARG A 92 -5.34 -10.03 13.70
CA ARG A 92 -5.19 -9.25 14.93
C ARG A 92 -6.44 -8.48 15.31
N HIS A 93 -7.33 -8.24 14.35
CA HIS A 93 -8.57 -7.50 14.59
C HIS A 93 -9.68 -8.39 15.18
N LYS A 94 -10.60 -7.77 15.93
CA LYS A 94 -11.76 -8.46 16.49
C LYS A 94 -12.75 -8.84 15.39
N ALA A 95 -13.48 -9.93 15.58
CA ALA A 95 -14.50 -10.42 14.62
C ALA A 95 -15.53 -9.37 14.18
N LYS A 96 -15.92 -8.44 15.06
CA LYS A 96 -16.83 -7.34 14.70
C LYS A 96 -16.23 -6.41 13.63
N TRP A 97 -14.95 -6.07 13.77
CA TRP A 97 -14.24 -5.21 12.81
C TRP A 97 -14.06 -5.94 11.49
N GLN A 98 -13.65 -7.21 11.54
CA GLN A 98 -13.49 -8.06 10.36
C GLN A 98 -14.79 -8.14 9.54
N ARG A 99 -15.91 -8.42 10.21
CA ARG A 99 -17.22 -8.46 9.53
C ARG A 99 -17.58 -7.11 8.89
N HIS A 100 -17.41 -6.01 9.62
CA HIS A 100 -17.74 -4.69 9.11
C HIS A 100 -16.92 -4.33 7.87
N LYS A 101 -15.61 -4.63 7.88
CA LYS A 101 -14.74 -4.39 6.72
C LYS A 101 -15.05 -5.30 5.53
N ALA A 102 -15.44 -6.54 5.78
CA ALA A 102 -15.89 -7.44 4.72
C ALA A 102 -17.21 -6.97 4.09
N GLU A 103 -18.14 -6.42 4.88
CA GLU A 103 -19.38 -5.82 4.37
C GLU A 103 -19.08 -4.57 3.52
N GLU A 104 -18.24 -3.66 4.03
CA GLU A 104 -17.82 -2.44 3.31
C GLU A 104 -17.16 -2.77 1.96
N ALA A 105 -16.31 -3.80 1.91
CA ALA A 105 -15.65 -4.23 0.68
C ALA A 105 -16.62 -4.77 -0.40
N VAL A 106 -17.82 -5.20 -0.01
CA VAL A 106 -18.85 -5.71 -0.94
C VAL A 106 -19.79 -4.59 -1.42
N GLU A 107 -19.86 -3.47 -0.68
CA GLU A 107 -20.75 -2.34 -0.98
C GLU A 107 -20.15 -1.31 -1.96
N LEU A 108 -18.85 -1.40 -2.25
CA LEU A 108 -18.12 -0.55 -3.20
C LEU A 108 -18.24 -1.05 -4.65
#